data_AF-A0A9D6YG74-F1
#
_entry.id   AF-A0A9D6YG74-F1
#
_cell.length_a   1.000
_cell.length_b   1.000
_cell.length_c   1.000
_cell.angle_alpha   90.00
_cell.angle_beta   90.00
_cell.angle_gamma   90.00
#
_symmetry.space_group_name_H-M   'P 1'
#
loop_
_entity.id
_entity.type
_entity.pdbx_description
1 polymer ?
#
loop_
_entity_poly.entity_id
_entity_poly.type
_entity_poly.pdbx_seq_one_letter_code
_entity_poly.pdbx_strand_id
1 'polypeptide(L)' 'MDHRLENIGPRGRWQRLLLGVAMLAVGFLLLGGLLWTGADRGWRGTLVLPFWIAALGLSQARAHT' A
#
# COMPACT_ATOMS: atom_id res chain seq x y z
N MET A 1 15.30 -0.03 -31.18
CA MET A 1 14.46 0.82 -30.30
C MET A 1 14.29 0.05 -29.01
N ASP A 2 15.31 0.06 -28.14
CA ASP A 2 15.34 -0.75 -26.92
C ASP A 2 14.57 -0.07 -25.78
N HIS A 3 13.63 -0.82 -25.22
CA HIS A 3 12.76 -0.43 -24.12
C HIS A 3 13.55 -0.29 -22.82
N ARG A 4 14.02 0.93 -22.48
CA ARG A 4 14.53 1.27 -21.13
C ARG A 4 13.40 1.34 -20.09
N LEU A 5 12.69 0.24 -19.88
CA LEU A 5 11.69 0.11 -18.83
C LEU A 5 12.30 -0.36 -17.48
N GLU A 6 13.58 -0.69 -17.43
CA GLU A 6 14.29 -1.04 -16.19
C GLU A 6 14.93 0.17 -15.53
N ASN A 7 14.17 1.22 -15.20
CA ASN A 7 14.71 2.33 -14.38
C ASN A 7 14.36 2.21 -12.88
N ILE A 8 13.73 1.11 -12.46
CA ILE A 8 13.51 0.86 -11.03
C ILE A 8 14.77 0.20 -10.47
N GLY A 9 15.81 1.01 -10.24
CA GLY A 9 16.97 0.57 -9.48
C GLY A 9 16.57 0.13 -8.05
N PRO A 10 17.43 -0.58 -7.31
CA PRO A 10 17.13 -1.12 -5.98
C PRO A 10 16.58 -0.08 -4.99
N ARG A 11 16.94 1.20 -5.14
CA ARG A 11 16.35 2.32 -4.39
C ARG A 11 14.84 2.52 -4.64
N GLY A 12 14.39 2.45 -5.89
CA GLY A 12 12.97 2.58 -6.24
C GLY A 12 12.12 1.42 -5.68
N ARG A 13 12.72 0.22 -5.55
CA ARG A 13 12.10 -0.94 -4.89
C ARG A 13 11.89 -0.70 -3.39
N TRP A 14 12.94 -0.29 -2.68
CA TRP A 14 12.84 0.02 -1.25
C TRP A 14 11.83 1.13 -0.96
N GLN A 15 11.77 2.14 -1.82
CA GLN A 15 10.79 3.22 -1.69
C GLN A 15 9.35 2.74 -1.86
N ARG A 16 9.08 1.80 -2.78
CA ARG A 16 7.75 1.18 -2.95
C ARG A 16 7.37 0.24 -1.81
N LEU A 17 8.33 -0.51 -1.27
CA LEU A 17 8.13 -1.31 -0.06
C LEU A 17 7.76 -0.41 1.13
N LEU A 18 8.55 0.63 1.39
CA LEU A 18 8.31 1.58 2.48
C LEU A 18 6.95 2.26 2.34
N LEU A 19 6.58 2.68 1.13
CA LEU A 19 5.26 3.23 0.85
C LEU A 19 4.16 2.20 1.15
N GLY A 20 4.32 0.94 0.75
CA GLY A 20 3.35 -0.11 1.02
C GLY A 20 3.17 -0.38 2.52
N VAL A 21 4.27 -0.47 3.27
CA VAL A 21 4.25 -0.66 4.73
C VAL A 21 3.63 0.54 5.44
N ALA A 22 4.00 1.77 5.05
CA ALA A 22 3.42 2.97 5.62
C ALA A 22 1.90 3.03 5.36
N MET A 23 1.47 2.70 4.14
CA MET A 23 0.05 2.73 3.80
C MET A 23 -0.74 1.61 4.49
N LEU A 24 -0.11 0.47 4.78
CA LEU A 24 -0.70 -0.58 5.59
C LEU A 24 -0.97 -0.10 7.02
N ALA A 25 0.01 0.58 7.62
CA ALA A 25 -0.15 1.17 8.96
C ALA A 25 -1.28 2.20 8.99
N VAL A 26 -1.35 3.08 7.98
CA VAL A 26 -2.45 4.05 7.82
C VAL A 26 -3.80 3.35 7.71
N GLY A 27 -3.89 2.27 6.90
CA GLY A 27 -5.11 1.47 6.76
C GLY A 27 -5.59 0.89 8.09
N PHE A 28 -4.68 0.38 8.93
CA PHE A 28 -5.02 -0.12 10.26
C PHE A 28 -5.46 0.99 11.22
N LEU A 29 -4.81 2.15 11.21
CA LEU A 29 -5.21 3.29 12.03
C LEU A 29 -6.61 3.78 11.65
N LEU A 30 -6.89 3.91 10.35
CA LEU A 30 -8.21 4.30 9.86
C LEU A 30 -9.28 3.27 10.23
N LEU A 31 -8.99 1.98 10.08
CA LEU A 31 -9.90 0.90 10.47
C LEU A 31 -10.19 0.95 11.98
N GLY A 32 -9.15 1.08 12.81
CA GLY A 32 -9.30 1.20 14.26
C GLY A 32 -10.16 2.40 14.66
N GLY A 33 -9.90 3.56 14.03
CA GLY A 33 -10.72 4.76 14.22
C GLY A 33 -12.18 4.55 13.81
N LEU A 34 -12.42 3.89 12.68
CA LEU A 34 -13.77 3.57 12.21
C LEU A 34 -14.55 2.68 13.18
N LEU A 35 -13.86 1.68 13.74
CA LEU A 35 -14.45 0.76 14.71
C LEU A 35 -14.72 1.46 16.04
N TRP A 36 -13.84 2.36 16.48
CA TRP A 36 -14.04 3.16 17.69
C TRP A 36 -15.25 4.05 17.56
N THR A 37 -15.37 4.82 16.47
CA THR A 37 -16.48 5.78 16.29
C THR A 37 -17.82 5.11 15.96
N GLY A 38 -17.82 3.81 15.70
CA GLY A 38 -19.04 3.08 15.30
C GLY A 38 -19.56 3.51 13.93
N ALA A 39 -18.71 4.07 13.07
CA ALA A 39 -19.15 4.64 11.80
C ALA A 39 -19.81 3.59 10.90
N ASP A 40 -20.78 4.05 10.11
CA ASP A 40 -21.53 3.20 9.18
C ASP A 40 -20.63 2.39 8.25
N ARG A 41 -21.10 1.19 7.89
CA ARG A 41 -20.35 0.24 7.05
C ARG A 41 -19.86 0.84 5.73
N GLY A 42 -20.55 1.84 5.19
CA GLY A 42 -20.14 2.54 3.97
C GLY A 42 -18.75 3.18 4.05
N TRP A 43 -18.37 3.68 5.23
CA TRP A 43 -17.04 4.25 5.45
C TRP A 43 -15.91 3.24 5.33
N ARG A 44 -16.18 1.94 5.49
CA ARG A 44 -15.17 0.89 5.27
C ARG A 44 -14.70 0.82 3.83
N GLY A 45 -15.50 1.32 2.88
CA GLY A 45 -15.11 1.43 1.47
C GLY A 45 -13.87 2.31 1.25
N THR A 46 -13.65 3.34 2.08
CA THR A 46 -12.47 4.21 1.95
C THR A 46 -11.17 3.48 2.28
N LEU A 47 -11.24 2.40 3.08
CA LEU A 47 -10.09 1.57 3.44
C LEU A 47 -9.56 0.75 2.26
N VAL A 48 -10.35 0.57 1.18
CA VAL A 48 -9.90 -0.15 -0.01
C VAL A 48 -8.64 0.50 -0.58
N LEU A 49 -8.59 1.84 -0.62
CA LEU A 49 -7.48 2.57 -1.21
C LEU A 49 -6.14 2.35 -0.47
N PRO A 50 -6.04 2.58 0.86
CA PRO A 50 -4.79 2.35 1.58
C PRO A 50 -4.36 0.87 1.56
N PHE A 51 -5.30 -0.07 1.69
CA PHE A 51 -4.96 -1.50 1.62
C PHE A 51 -4.53 -1.94 0.23
N TRP A 52 -5.10 -1.38 -0.84
CA TRP A 52 -4.69 -1.67 -2.21
C TRP A 52 -3.27 -1.17 -2.48
N ILE A 53 -2.94 0.06 -2.09
CA ILE A 53 -1.58 0.61 -2.19
C ILE A 53 -0.59 -0.23 -1.37
N ALA A 54 -0.96 -0.63 -0.15
CA ALA A 54 -0.15 -1.50 0.68
C ALA A 54 0.16 -2.83 0.00
N ALA A 55 -0.87 -3.49 -0.55
CA ALA A 55 -0.74 -4.76 -1.27
C ALA A 55 0.16 -4.63 -2.51
N LEU A 56 0.03 -3.55 -3.27
CA LEU A 56 0.89 -3.26 -4.43
C LEU A 56 2.35 -3.05 -4.02
N GLY A 57 2.63 -2.36 -2.91
CA GLY A 57 3.99 -2.15 -2.42
C GLY A 57 4.64 -3.46 -1.96
N LEU A 58 3.88 -4.31 -1.26
CA LEU A 58 4.35 -5.62 -0.80
C LEU A 58 4.54 -6.63 -1.94
N SER A 59 3.63 -6.68 -2.91
CA SER A 59 3.72 -7.62 -4.04
C SER A 59 4.93 -7.30 -4.93
N GLN A 60 5.18 -6.02 -5.20
CA GLN A 60 6.38 -5.57 -5.93
C GLN A 60 7.68 -5.92 -5.19
N ALA A 61 7.66 -5.98 -3.86
CA ALA A 61 8.82 -6.39 -3.09
C ALA A 61 9.04 -7.91 -3.08
N ARG A 62 7.95 -8.71 -3.13
CA ARG A 62 7.99 -10.19 -3.17
C ARG A 62 8.28 -10.78 -4.55
N ALA A 63 7.90 -10.11 -5.64
CA ALA A 63 8.08 -10.62 -7.00
C ALA A 63 9.56 -10.78 -7.44
N HIS A 64 10.52 -10.50 -6.56
CA HIS A 64 11.96 -10.59 -6.80
C HIS A 64 12.72 -11.25 -5.63
N THR A 65 12.08 -12.19 -4.93
CA THR A 65 12.74 -13.13 -4.00
C THR A 65 12.74 -14.52 -4.64
#